data_AF-K8X838-F1
#
_entry.id   AF-K8X838-F1
#
_cell.length_a   1.000
_cell.length_b   1.000
_cell.length_c   1.000
_cell.angle_alpha   90.00
_cell.angle_beta   90.00
_cell.angle_gamma   90.00
#
_symmetry.space_group_name_H-M   'P 1'
#
loop_
_entity.id
_entity.type
_entity.pdbx_description
1 polymer ?
#
loop_
_entity_poly.entity_id
_entity_poly.type
_entity_poly.pdbx_seq_one_letter_code
_entity_poly.pdbx_strand_id
1 'polypeptide(L)'
;MIPASLPNTPRPTLSWTKRVICTILVITPVVLALSVPLYQRTEPTLGGLPFFYWFQMTMAVAAACGCGATYFIAFRKETETGDTQ
;
A
#
# COMPACT_ATOMS: atom_id res chain seq x y z
N MET A 1 30.48 -12.77 -32.17
CA MET A 1 29.67 -13.56 -31.23
C MET A 1 28.98 -12.59 -30.28
N ILE A 2 27.67 -12.36 -30.43
CA ILE A 2 26.86 -11.55 -29.51
C ILE A 2 26.04 -12.55 -28.67
N PRO A 3 26.10 -12.52 -27.32
CA PRO A 3 25.34 -13.46 -26.50
C PRO A 3 23.83 -13.16 -26.56
N ALA A 4 23.06 -14.23 -26.41
CA ALA A 4 21.61 -14.36 -26.49
C ALA A 4 20.77 -13.09 -26.24
N SER A 5 19.85 -12.82 -27.17
CA SER A 5 18.68 -11.95 -26.94
C SER A 5 17.96 -12.41 -25.66
N LEU A 6 17.80 -11.52 -24.68
CA LEU A 6 17.06 -11.81 -23.45
C LEU A 6 15.67 -12.36 -23.81
N PRO A 7 15.20 -13.42 -23.13
CA PRO A 7 13.85 -13.92 -23.34
C PRO A 7 12.87 -12.77 -23.14
N ASN A 8 12.00 -12.54 -24.14
CA ASN A 8 10.96 -11.53 -24.10
C ASN A 8 9.85 -12.03 -23.18
N THR A 9 10.13 -12.03 -21.88
CA THR A 9 9.16 -12.43 -20.87
C THR A 9 8.11 -11.32 -20.80
N PRO A 10 6.83 -11.60 -21.07
CA PRO A 10 5.78 -10.62 -20.90
C PRO A 10 5.83 -10.09 -19.47
N ARG A 11 6.10 -8.80 -19.29
CA ARG A 11 6.07 -8.17 -17.97
C ARG A 11 4.64 -8.38 -17.43
N PRO A 12 4.43 -8.93 -16.23
CA PRO A 12 3.10 -9.05 -15.67
C PRO A 12 2.49 -7.65 -15.57
N THR A 13 1.60 -7.33 -16.52
CA THR A 13 0.98 -6.01 -16.59
C THR A 13 -0.12 -5.97 -15.55
N LEU A 14 0.18 -5.44 -14.38
CA LEU A 14 -0.84 -5.13 -13.38
C LEU A 14 -1.85 -4.18 -14.03
N SER A 15 -3.12 -4.60 -14.11
CA SER A 15 -4.21 -3.81 -14.70
C SER A 15 -4.20 -2.38 -14.14
N TRP A 16 -4.43 -1.39 -15.02
CA TRP A 16 -4.40 0.03 -14.68
C TRP A 16 -5.24 0.35 -13.44
N THR A 17 -6.43 -0.23 -13.35
CA THR A 17 -7.33 -0.09 -12.18
C THR A 17 -6.68 -0.57 -10.89
N LYS A 18 -5.99 -1.72 -10.93
CA LYS A 18 -5.28 -2.26 -9.75
C LYS A 18 -4.13 -1.34 -9.32
N ARG A 19 -3.40 -0.77 -10.28
CA ARG A 19 -2.32 0.20 -10.00
C ARG A 19 -2.88 1.43 -9.29
N VAL A 20 -3.95 2.01 -9.83
CA VAL A 20 -4.60 3.19 -9.24
C VAL A 20 -5.07 2.89 -7.81
N ILE A 21 -5.71 1.73 -7.58
CA ILE A 21 -6.15 1.31 -6.25
C ILE A 21 -4.96 1.20 -5.29
N CYS A 22 -3.87 0.53 -5.68
CA CYS A 22 -2.68 0.38 -4.84
C CYS A 22 -2.03 1.73 -4.52
N THR A 23 -1.95 2.63 -5.51
CA THR A 23 -1.41 3.98 -5.30
C THR A 23 -2.27 4.78 -4.32
N ILE A 24 -3.60 4.76 -4.47
CA ILE A 24 -4.52 5.46 -3.55
C ILE A 24 -4.37 4.92 -2.14
N LEU A 25 -4.33 3.59 -1.98
CA LEU A 25 -4.25 2.92 -0.70
C LEU A 25 -2.98 3.29 0.09
N VAL A 26 -1.86 3.49 -0.61
CA VAL A 26 -0.58 3.87 0.00
C VAL A 26 -0.47 5.37 0.22
N ILE A 27 -0.96 6.19 -0.72
CA ILE A 27 -0.78 7.64 -0.63
C ILE A 27 -1.75 8.31 0.35
N THR A 28 -2.93 7.71 0.55
CA THR A 28 -3.95 8.20 1.49
C THR A 28 -3.40 8.41 2.90
N PRO A 29 -2.78 7.42 3.58
CA PRO A 29 -2.24 7.62 4.93
C PRO A 29 -1.08 8.62 4.96
N VAL A 30 -0.30 8.76 3.89
CA VAL A 30 0.79 9.75 3.80
C VAL A 30 0.24 11.17 3.75
N VAL A 31 -0.75 11.42 2.88
CA VAL A 31 -1.38 12.75 2.73
C VAL A 31 -2.11 13.13 4.00
N LEU A 32 -2.82 12.18 4.62
CA LEU A 32 -3.47 12.38 5.91
C LEU A 32 -2.46 12.68 7.02
N ALA A 33 -1.35 11.94 7.13
CA ALA A 33 -0.29 12.21 8.10
C ALA A 33 0.40 13.58 7.89
N LEU A 34 0.56 14.01 6.64
CA LEU A 34 1.14 15.32 6.29
C LEU A 34 0.15 16.48 6.41
N SER A 35 -1.13 16.22 6.65
CA SER A 35 -2.14 17.27 6.82
C SER A 35 -1.99 17.96 8.19
N VAL A 36 -0.90 18.71 8.36
CA VAL A 36 -0.58 19.54 9.52
C VAL A 36 -1.77 20.37 10.01
N PRO A 37 -2.58 21.04 9.16
CA PRO A 37 -3.73 21.81 9.66
C PRO A 37 -4.79 20.96 10.36
N LEU A 38 -4.87 19.64 10.13
CA LEU A 38 -5.80 18.78 10.87
C LEU A 38 -5.31 18.51 12.30
N TYR A 39 -3.99 18.30 12.53
CA TYR A 39 -3.45 17.92 13.86
C TYR A 39 -2.97 19.07 14.73
N GLN A 40 -3.04 20.30 14.23
CA GLN A 40 -2.76 21.51 15.01
C GLN A 40 -3.72 21.73 16.18
N ARG A 41 -4.76 20.89 16.33
CA ARG A 41 -5.62 20.88 17.50
C ARG A 41 -5.09 19.95 18.60
N THR A 42 -5.03 20.49 19.81
CA THR A 42 -4.71 19.76 21.05
C THR A 42 -5.83 18.85 21.53
N GLU A 43 -7.06 19.08 21.05
CA GLU A 43 -8.26 18.29 21.33
C GLU A 43 -8.72 17.61 20.02
N PRO A 44 -9.05 16.30 20.01
CA PRO A 44 -9.30 15.41 21.15
C PRO A 44 -8.08 14.62 21.64
N THR A 45 -7.93 14.53 22.95
CA THR A 45 -6.97 13.63 23.61
C THR A 45 -7.58 12.25 23.80
N LEU A 46 -6.85 11.20 23.44
CA LEU A 46 -7.31 9.81 23.57
C LEU A 46 -6.57 9.17 24.75
N GLY A 47 -7.26 9.01 25.89
CA GLY A 47 -6.64 8.47 27.12
C GLY A 47 -5.47 9.30 27.65
N GLY A 48 -5.46 10.62 27.41
CA GLY A 48 -4.36 11.52 27.78
C GLY A 48 -3.27 11.68 26.71
N LEU A 49 -3.34 10.93 25.60
CA LEU A 49 -2.43 11.10 24.45
C LEU A 49 -2.94 12.24 23.55
N PRO A 50 -2.09 13.23 23.21
CA PRO A 50 -2.43 14.28 22.26
C PRO A 50 -2.83 13.73 20.89
N PHE A 51 -3.69 14.48 20.19
CA PHE A 51 -4.23 14.13 18.88
C PHE A 51 -3.17 13.69 17.86
N PHE A 52 -2.04 14.40 17.85
CA PHE A 52 -0.88 14.10 17.01
C PHE A 52 -0.41 12.64 17.12
N TYR A 53 -0.24 12.12 18.33
CA TYR A 53 0.40 10.82 18.54
C TYR A 53 -0.49 9.66 18.11
N TRP A 54 -1.73 9.64 18.58
CA TRP A 54 -2.63 8.55 18.25
C TRP A 54 -3.01 8.58 16.77
N PHE A 55 -3.16 9.78 16.19
CA PHE A 55 -3.44 9.90 14.79
C PHE A 55 -2.29 9.38 13.91
N GLN A 56 -1.04 9.77 14.19
CA GLN A 56 0.11 9.24 13.47
C GLN A 56 0.20 7.71 13.60
N MET A 57 -0.12 7.16 14.77
CA MET A 57 -0.16 5.70 14.97
C MET A 57 -1.27 5.04 14.15
N THR A 58 -2.48 5.61 14.11
CA THR A 58 -3.57 5.14 13.24
C THR A 58 -3.18 5.19 11.77
N MET A 59 -2.53 6.27 11.33
CA MET A 59 -2.05 6.39 9.95
C MET A 59 -0.93 5.41 9.61
N ALA A 60 -0.01 5.15 10.54
CA ALA A 60 1.03 4.14 10.37
C ALA A 60 0.42 2.73 10.21
N VAL A 61 -0.58 2.39 11.03
CA VAL A 61 -1.32 1.13 10.89
C VAL A 61 -2.07 1.08 9.56
N ALA A 62 -2.74 2.17 9.16
CA ALA A 62 -3.42 2.24 7.87
C ALA A 62 -2.45 2.06 6.69
N ALA A 63 -1.25 2.65 6.75
CA ALA A 63 -0.19 2.45 5.76
C ALA A 63 0.29 1.00 5.71
N ALA A 64 0.53 0.37 6.86
CA ALA A 64 0.92 -1.04 6.93
C ALA A 64 -0.15 -1.96 6.35
N CYS A 65 -1.43 -1.73 6.69
CA CYS A 65 -2.56 -2.44 6.11
C CYS A 65 -2.66 -2.20 4.60
N GLY A 66 -2.39 -0.98 4.14
CA GLY A 66 -2.37 -0.63 2.72
C GLY A 66 -1.28 -1.36 1.94
N CYS A 67 -0.07 -1.40 2.47
CA CYS A 67 1.03 -2.19 1.90
C CYS A 67 0.70 -3.68 1.91
N GLY A 68 0.15 -4.21 3.00
CA GLY A 68 -0.26 -5.61 3.12
C GLY A 68 -1.36 -6.00 2.13
N ALA A 69 -2.38 -5.16 1.96
CA ALA A 69 -3.44 -5.39 0.99
C ALA A 69 -2.95 -5.24 -0.46
N THR A 70 -2.05 -4.29 -0.74
CA THR A 70 -1.38 -4.17 -2.04
C THR A 70 -0.58 -5.43 -2.37
N TYR A 71 0.20 -5.92 -1.41
CA TYR A 71 0.92 -7.18 -1.49
C TYR A 71 -0.06 -8.33 -1.75
N PHE A 72 -1.10 -8.47 -0.93
CA PHE A 72 -2.10 -9.53 -1.11
C PHE A 72 -2.76 -9.50 -2.50
N ILE A 73 -3.13 -8.32 -3.02
CA ILE A 73 -3.72 -8.17 -4.36
C ILE A 73 -2.72 -8.53 -5.47
N ALA A 74 -1.44 -8.24 -5.27
CA ALA A 74 -0.38 -8.56 -6.21
C ALA A 74 0.00 -10.04 -6.21
N PHE A 75 0.07 -10.67 -5.03
CA PHE A 75 0.57 -12.03 -4.84
C PHE A 75 -0.51 -13.13 -4.84
N ARG A 76 -1.80 -12.79 -4.85
CA ARG A 76 -2.93 -13.76 -4.91
C ARG A 76 -3.04 -14.61 -6.19
N LYS A 77 -2.01 -14.69 -7.03
CA LYS A 77 -2.07 -15.38 -8.34
C LYS A 77 -1.06 -16.52 -8.53
N GLU A 78 -0.46 -17.04 -7.47
CA GLU A 78 0.54 -18.12 -7.59
C GLU A 78 0.03 -19.51 -7.15
N THR A 79 -1.23 -19.66 -6.69
CA THR A 79 -1.71 -20.92 -6.09
C THR A 79 -2.77 -21.70 -6.88
N GLU A 80 -2.96 -21.48 -8.19
CA GLU A 80 -3.95 -22.26 -8.98
C GLU A 80 -3.49 -22.65 -10.40
N THR A 81 -2.24 -23.05 -10.58
CA THR A 81 -1.83 -23.78 -11.80
C THR A 81 -0.79 -24.85 -11.45
N GLY A 82 -1.15 -25.70 -10.50
CA GLY A 82 -0.29 -26.81 -10.04
C GLY A 82 -1.01 -28.13 -9.84
N ASP A 83 -2.30 -28.25 -10.19
CA ASP A 83 -3.06 -29.48 -9.99
C ASP A 83 -4.02 -29.76 -11.15
N THR A 84 -3.45 -29.94 -12.34
CA THR A 84 -4.05 -30.76 -13.41
C THR A 84 -2.90 -31.25 -14.31
N GLN A 85 -2.15 -32.22 -13.79
CA GLN A 85 -1.44 -33.21 -14.59
C GLN A 85 -1.71 -34.58 -13.99
#